data_AF-A0A9P6X8L4-F1
#
_entry.id   AF-A0A9P6X8L4-F1
#
_cell.length_a   1.000
_cell.length_b   1.000
_cell.length_c   1.000
_cell.angle_alpha   90.00
_cell.angle_beta   90.00
_cell.angle_gamma   90.00
#
_symmetry.space_group_name_H-M   'P 1'
#
loop_
_entity.id
_entity.type
_entity.pdbx_description
1 polymer ?
#
loop_
_entity_poly.entity_id
_entity_poly.type
_entity_poly.pdbx_seq_one_letter_code
_entity_poly.pdbx_strand_id
1 'polypeptide(L)'
;MIQQPPSYNFLITRSHHRPNNNYKKKSLPSVLIDFTAMVLCELIPRTIQGGRSLPELLFFVQKITHQANINCRTLLVALIYLQRAKSHLPKRAVGSDDTAHRMFLGAILLASKFLQDSAWAATTTISNRMLYQICNGLFTIEEIFQLERAFLKLIQYNCWLDEKDLESFVLRHRQDFSI
;
A
#
# COMPACT_ATOMS: atom_id res chain seq x y z
N MET A 1 2.08 -19.78 31.55
CA MET A 1 2.49 -18.40 31.21
C MET A 1 1.63 -17.93 30.05
N ILE A 2 0.58 -17.14 30.32
CA ILE A 2 -0.39 -16.70 29.31
C ILE A 2 0.18 -15.42 28.68
N GLN A 3 0.66 -15.50 27.44
CA GLN A 3 1.04 -14.32 26.66
C GLN A 3 -0.22 -13.50 26.39
N GLN A 4 -0.30 -12.30 26.95
CA GLN A 4 -1.31 -11.32 26.53
C GLN A 4 -1.03 -10.93 25.08
N PRO A 5 -2.05 -10.87 24.19
CA PRO A 5 -1.87 -10.40 22.84
C PRO A 5 -1.46 -8.92 22.84
N PRO A 6 -0.62 -8.46 21.88
CA PRO A 6 -0.28 -7.06 21.75
C PRO A 6 -1.54 -6.20 21.59
N SER A 7 -1.67 -5.18 22.43
CA SER A 7 -2.77 -4.21 22.38
C SER A 7 -2.53 -3.25 21.21
N TYR A 8 -3.12 -3.57 20.06
CA TYR A 8 -3.14 -2.64 18.95
C TYR A 8 -4.12 -1.51 19.26
N ASN A 9 -3.58 -0.29 19.39
CA ASN A 9 -4.39 0.90 19.62
C ASN A 9 -5.07 1.29 18.30
N PHE A 10 -6.21 0.64 18.02
CA PHE A 10 -7.08 0.88 16.87
C PHE A 10 -8.04 2.05 17.05
N LEU A 11 -7.89 2.80 18.16
CA LEU A 11 -8.60 4.04 18.31
C LEU A 11 -8.25 4.93 17.12
N ILE A 12 -9.28 5.32 16.36
CA ILE A 12 -9.28 6.53 15.56
C ILE A 12 -9.23 7.69 16.57
N THR A 13 -8.12 7.84 17.28
CA THR A 13 -7.97 8.89 18.27
C THR A 13 -7.66 10.18 17.53
N ARG A 14 -8.60 11.11 17.73
CA ARG A 14 -8.65 12.47 17.21
C ARG A 14 -7.32 13.22 17.25
N SER A 15 -7.10 13.93 16.14
CA SER A 15 -6.50 15.27 15.99
C SER A 15 -5.25 15.61 16.82
N HIS A 16 -4.08 15.42 16.21
CA HIS A 16 -3.01 16.40 16.40
C HIS A 16 -3.40 17.71 15.72
N HIS A 17 -3.65 18.74 16.53
CA HIS A 17 -3.93 20.10 16.11
C HIS A 17 -2.79 20.62 15.22
N ARG A 18 -3.05 20.75 13.91
CA ARG A 18 -2.24 21.51 12.94
C ARG A 18 -3.14 22.63 12.40
N PRO A 19 -2.62 23.83 12.10
CA PRO A 19 -3.44 24.99 11.84
C PRO A 19 -4.33 24.77 10.59
N ASN A 20 -5.53 25.30 10.72
CA ASN A 20 -6.66 25.21 9.83
C ASN A 20 -6.30 25.65 8.39
N ASN A 21 -6.26 24.70 7.47
CA ASN A 21 -6.40 24.96 6.05
C ASN A 21 -7.47 24.00 5.52
N ASN A 22 -8.70 24.50 5.42
CA ASN A 22 -9.92 23.81 4.96
C ASN A 22 -9.86 23.48 3.45
N TYR A 23 -8.78 22.86 2.99
CA TYR A 23 -8.83 22.08 1.76
C TYR A 23 -9.45 20.74 2.14
N LYS A 24 -10.72 20.53 1.77
CA LYS A 24 -11.34 19.20 1.82
C LYS A 24 -10.38 18.22 1.13
N LYS A 25 -9.69 17.38 1.92
CA LYS A 25 -8.81 16.33 1.44
C LYS A 25 -9.66 15.45 0.51
N LYS A 26 -9.38 15.45 -0.80
CA LYS A 26 -10.08 14.58 -1.75
C LYS A 26 -9.76 13.14 -1.35
N SER A 27 -10.74 12.46 -0.77
CA SER A 27 -10.65 11.02 -0.50
C SER A 27 -10.57 10.27 -1.83
N LEU A 28 -9.83 9.16 -1.82
CA LEU A 28 -9.80 8.25 -2.95
C LEU A 28 -11.21 7.68 -3.20
N PRO A 29 -11.59 7.41 -4.47
CA PRO A 29 -12.79 6.65 -4.78
C PRO A 29 -12.75 5.29 -4.08
N SER A 30 -13.85 4.87 -3.45
CA SER A 30 -13.96 3.57 -2.76
C SER A 30 -13.63 2.42 -3.70
N VAL A 31 -14.12 2.49 -4.94
CA VAL A 31 -13.88 1.53 -6.03
C VAL A 31 -12.40 1.21 -6.20
N LEU A 32 -11.53 2.22 -6.14
CA LEU A 32 -10.09 2.02 -6.31
C LEU A 32 -9.46 1.34 -5.09
N ILE A 33 -9.99 1.59 -3.89
CA ILE A 33 -9.58 0.92 -2.66
C ILE A 33 -10.03 -0.54 -2.68
N ASP A 34 -11.29 -0.80 -3.04
CA ASP A 34 -11.88 -2.13 -3.12
C ASP A 34 -11.13 -2.96 -4.17
N PHE A 35 -10.90 -2.40 -5.36
CA PHE A 35 -10.07 -3.01 -6.39
C PHE A 35 -8.66 -3.34 -5.89
N THR A 36 -8.03 -2.42 -5.16
CA THR A 36 -6.70 -2.67 -4.58
C THR A 36 -6.72 -3.85 -3.60
N ALA A 37 -7.73 -3.91 -2.72
CA ALA A 37 -7.88 -5.03 -1.79
C ALA A 37 -8.09 -6.35 -2.55
N MET A 38 -8.92 -6.36 -3.60
CA MET A 38 -9.13 -7.54 -4.46
C MET A 38 -7.84 -8.00 -5.14
N VAL A 39 -7.09 -7.09 -5.78
CA VAL A 39 -5.80 -7.41 -6.42
C VAL A 39 -4.83 -8.03 -5.41
N LEU A 40 -4.75 -7.50 -4.20
CA LEU A 40 -3.88 -8.03 -3.15
C LEU A 40 -4.34 -9.41 -2.65
N CYS A 41 -5.66 -9.65 -2.54
CA CYS A 41 -6.21 -10.96 -2.22
C CYS A 41 -5.84 -12.02 -3.26
N GLU A 42 -5.85 -11.65 -4.54
CA GLU A 42 -5.54 -12.53 -5.67
C GLU A 42 -4.03 -12.69 -5.95
N LEU A 43 -3.20 -11.84 -5.35
CA LEU A 43 -1.77 -11.78 -5.67
C LEU A 43 -1.04 -13.04 -5.18
N ILE A 44 -1.29 -13.44 -3.94
CA ILE A 44 -0.63 -14.56 -3.29
C ILE A 44 -1.66 -15.37 -2.49
N PRO A 45 -1.77 -16.70 -2.73
CA PRO A 45 -2.53 -17.59 -1.86
C PRO A 45 -2.02 -17.51 -0.43
N ARG A 46 -2.95 -17.30 0.52
CA ARG A 46 -2.62 -17.16 1.94
C ARG A 46 -2.71 -18.51 2.64
N THR A 47 -1.73 -18.79 3.49
CA THR A 47 -1.88 -19.81 4.53
C THR A 47 -2.23 -19.13 5.85
N ILE A 48 -3.31 -19.60 6.48
CA ILE A 48 -3.67 -19.18 7.85
C ILE A 48 -2.69 -19.89 8.78
N GLN A 49 -1.52 -19.29 8.94
CA GLN A 49 -0.60 -19.62 10.02
C GLN A 49 -0.95 -18.69 11.19
N GLY A 50 -0.80 -19.14 12.44
CA GLY A 50 -1.11 -18.38 13.68
C GLY A 50 -0.28 -17.09 13.81
N GLY A 51 -0.55 -16.15 12.92
CA GLY A 51 0.25 -15.00 12.63
C GLY A 51 -0.16 -13.80 13.46
N ARG A 52 0.63 -12.74 13.28
CA ARG A 52 0.36 -11.42 13.82
C ARG A 52 -1.07 -10.97 13.51
N SER A 53 -1.79 -10.52 14.53
CA SER A 53 -3.11 -9.91 14.36
C SER A 53 -2.98 -8.59 13.59
N LEU A 54 -3.34 -8.62 12.32
CA LEU A 54 -3.40 -7.45 11.45
C LEU A 54 -4.87 -7.08 11.19
N PRO A 55 -5.15 -5.81 10.89
CA PRO A 55 -6.47 -5.42 10.40
C PRO A 55 -6.84 -6.18 9.15
N GLU A 56 -8.13 -6.27 8.87
CA GLU A 56 -8.59 -6.70 7.55
C GLU A 56 -7.94 -5.84 6.46
N LEU A 57 -7.60 -6.50 5.35
CA LEU A 57 -6.82 -5.89 4.28
C LEU A 57 -7.48 -4.63 3.71
N LEU A 58 -8.80 -4.65 3.54
CA LEU A 58 -9.56 -3.50 3.06
C LEU A 58 -9.43 -2.29 4.01
N PHE A 59 -9.67 -2.50 5.31
CA PHE A 59 -9.51 -1.45 6.32
C PHE A 59 -8.06 -0.96 6.41
N PHE A 60 -7.09 -1.86 6.24
CA PHE A 60 -5.68 -1.48 6.20
C PHE A 60 -5.37 -0.57 5.00
N VAL A 61 -5.80 -0.93 3.79
CA VAL A 61 -5.62 -0.10 2.58
C VAL A 61 -6.30 1.25 2.76
N GLN A 62 -7.54 1.29 3.23
CA GLN A 62 -8.26 2.53 3.53
C GLN A 62 -7.50 3.41 4.53
N LYS A 63 -7.07 2.83 5.66
CA LYS A 63 -6.34 3.55 6.71
C LYS A 63 -5.04 4.16 6.17
N ILE A 64 -4.19 3.36 5.54
CA ILE A 64 -2.88 3.80 5.05
C ILE A 64 -3.04 4.88 3.98
N THR A 65 -3.92 4.67 2.99
CA THR A 65 -4.14 5.66 1.94
C THR A 65 -4.69 6.97 2.48
N HIS A 66 -5.64 6.91 3.42
CA HIS A 66 -6.19 8.09 4.07
C HIS A 66 -5.14 8.82 4.91
N GLN A 67 -4.43 8.13 5.79
CA GLN A 67 -3.45 8.76 6.69
C GLN A 67 -2.24 9.30 5.93
N ALA A 68 -1.78 8.59 4.89
CA ALA A 68 -0.64 9.01 4.09
C ALA A 68 -0.98 10.02 2.96
N ASN A 69 -2.25 10.44 2.84
CA ASN A 69 -2.70 11.37 1.80
C ASN A 69 -2.39 10.89 0.37
N ILE A 70 -2.64 9.60 0.11
CA ILE A 70 -2.43 9.01 -1.21
C ILE A 70 -3.47 9.55 -2.19
N ASN A 71 -2.99 10.00 -3.35
CA ASN A 71 -3.85 10.39 -4.48
C ASN A 71 -4.03 9.21 -5.45
N CYS A 72 -5.00 9.33 -6.37
CA CYS A 72 -5.34 8.24 -7.29
C CYS A 72 -4.13 7.79 -8.13
N ARG A 73 -3.33 8.75 -8.62
CA ARG A 73 -2.15 8.48 -9.46
C ARG A 73 -1.13 7.61 -8.71
N THR A 74 -0.83 7.93 -7.44
CA THR A 74 0.07 7.13 -6.61
C THR A 74 -0.46 5.73 -6.37
N LEU A 75 -1.77 5.58 -6.13
CA LEU A 75 -2.37 4.25 -5.95
C LEU A 75 -2.37 3.43 -7.25
N LEU A 76 -2.60 4.06 -8.40
CA LEU A 76 -2.54 3.41 -9.72
C LEU A 76 -1.11 2.92 -10.03
N VAL A 77 -0.08 3.74 -9.77
CA VAL A 77 1.32 3.31 -9.89
C VAL A 77 1.63 2.13 -8.97
N ALA A 78 1.14 2.17 -7.73
CA ALA A 78 1.29 1.06 -6.79
C ALA A 78 0.62 -0.23 -7.31
N LEU A 79 -0.57 -0.14 -7.92
CA LEU A 79 -1.24 -1.28 -8.55
C LEU A 79 -0.43 -1.88 -9.71
N ILE A 80 0.17 -1.04 -10.54
CA ILE A 80 1.08 -1.51 -11.60
C ILE A 80 2.28 -2.25 -11.00
N TYR A 81 2.86 -1.73 -9.91
CA TYR A 81 3.94 -2.42 -9.21
C TYR A 81 3.50 -3.74 -8.57
N LEU A 82 2.27 -3.84 -8.07
CA LEU A 82 1.70 -5.10 -7.59
C LEU A 82 1.53 -6.12 -8.74
N GLN A 83 1.12 -5.68 -9.94
CA GLN A 83 1.09 -6.56 -11.12
C GLN A 83 2.48 -7.03 -11.52
N ARG A 84 3.48 -6.14 -11.51
CA ARG A 84 4.88 -6.51 -11.72
C ARG A 84 5.37 -7.48 -10.66
N ALA A 85 4.98 -7.32 -9.41
CA ALA A 85 5.31 -8.26 -8.36
C ALA A 85 4.70 -9.65 -8.65
N LYS A 86 3.41 -9.69 -9.06
CA LYS A 86 2.70 -10.94 -9.40
C LYS A 86 3.42 -11.74 -10.48
N SER A 87 3.96 -11.08 -11.52
CA SER A 87 4.67 -11.76 -12.61
C SER A 87 6.03 -12.37 -12.21
N HIS A 88 6.64 -11.87 -11.12
CA HIS A 88 7.95 -12.32 -10.65
C HIS A 88 7.87 -13.26 -9.44
N LEU A 89 6.66 -13.56 -8.95
CA LEU A 89 6.49 -14.54 -7.90
C LEU A 89 6.81 -15.95 -8.40
N PRO A 90 7.41 -16.80 -7.56
CA PRO A 90 7.50 -18.23 -7.82
C PRO A 90 6.11 -18.83 -8.08
N LYS A 91 6.00 -19.77 -9.03
CA LYS A 91 4.72 -20.43 -9.39
C LYS A 91 3.97 -21.09 -8.22
N ARG A 92 4.66 -21.37 -7.12
CA ARG A 92 4.13 -21.99 -5.89
C ARG A 92 4.37 -21.10 -4.67
N ALA A 93 4.47 -19.79 -4.87
CA ALA A 93 4.59 -18.84 -3.77
C ALA A 93 3.31 -18.90 -2.91
N VAL A 94 3.51 -19.05 -1.62
CA VAL A 94 2.44 -19.04 -0.62
C VAL A 94 2.83 -18.03 0.44
N GLY A 95 1.92 -17.11 0.73
CA GLY A 95 2.13 -16.02 1.66
C GLY A 95 1.72 -16.42 3.07
N SER A 96 2.39 -15.80 4.03
CA SER A 96 1.88 -15.64 5.39
C SER A 96 0.74 -14.61 5.43
N ASP A 97 0.04 -14.56 6.56
CA ASP A 97 -1.12 -13.68 6.76
C ASP A 97 -0.81 -12.18 6.53
N ASP A 98 0.42 -11.75 6.83
CA ASP A 98 0.88 -10.37 6.67
C ASP A 98 1.48 -10.05 5.28
N THR A 99 1.61 -11.05 4.39
CA THR A 99 2.26 -10.86 3.09
C THR A 99 1.54 -9.82 2.25
N ALA A 100 0.21 -9.84 2.18
CA ALA A 100 -0.58 -8.88 1.41
C ALA A 100 -0.40 -7.44 1.91
N HIS A 101 -0.43 -7.24 3.23
CA HIS A 101 -0.18 -5.93 3.86
C HIS A 101 1.23 -5.43 3.55
N ARG A 102 2.23 -6.32 3.61
CA ARG A 102 3.62 -5.96 3.29
C ARG A 102 3.79 -5.57 1.83
N MET A 103 3.19 -6.33 0.91
CA MET A 103 3.21 -6.02 -0.53
C MET A 103 2.58 -4.66 -0.81
N PHE A 104 1.44 -4.38 -0.18
CA PHE A 104 0.77 -3.09 -0.34
C PHE A 104 1.63 -1.91 0.15
N LEU A 105 2.21 -2.01 1.34
CA LEU A 105 3.12 -0.99 1.87
C LEU A 105 4.32 -0.77 0.95
N GLY A 106 4.89 -1.84 0.39
CA GLY A 106 6.07 -1.76 -0.47
C GLY A 106 5.75 -1.07 -1.79
N ALA A 107 4.63 -1.45 -2.38
CA ALA A 107 4.13 -0.84 -3.60
C ALA A 107 3.86 0.65 -3.43
N ILE A 108 3.15 1.06 -2.36
CA ILE A 108 2.82 2.47 -2.10
C ILE A 108 4.07 3.30 -1.81
N LEU A 109 5.00 2.76 -1.02
CA LEU A 109 6.23 3.48 -0.69
C LEU A 109 7.05 3.75 -1.95
N LEU A 110 7.30 2.72 -2.78
CA LEU A 110 8.03 2.89 -4.04
C LEU A 110 7.29 3.79 -5.01
N ALA A 111 5.97 3.66 -5.14
CA ALA A 111 5.17 4.50 -6.03
C ALA A 111 5.28 5.98 -5.65
N SER A 112 5.23 6.29 -4.35
CA SER A 112 5.35 7.68 -3.87
C SER A 112 6.73 8.28 -4.13
N LYS A 113 7.80 7.49 -4.02
CA LYS A 113 9.18 7.92 -4.29
C LYS A 113 9.41 8.11 -5.79
N PHE A 114 8.98 7.14 -6.60
CA PHE A 114 9.06 7.24 -8.06
C PHE A 114 8.37 8.50 -8.60
N LEU A 115 7.16 8.81 -8.11
CA LEU A 115 6.43 9.98 -8.55
C LEU A 115 7.01 11.31 -8.05
N GLN A 116 7.82 11.30 -6.99
CA GLN A 116 8.54 12.48 -6.52
C GLN A 116 9.65 12.87 -7.51
N ASP A 117 10.37 11.89 -8.04
CA ASP A 117 11.49 12.12 -8.97
C ASP A 117 11.02 12.30 -10.42
N SER A 118 9.75 11.95 -10.70
CA SER A 118 9.13 12.13 -12.01
C SER A 118 8.60 13.57 -12.20
N ALA A 119 8.47 14.00 -13.46
CA ALA A 119 7.79 15.26 -13.79
C ALA A 119 6.29 15.30 -13.39
N TRP A 120 5.72 14.18 -12.92
CA TRP A 120 4.29 14.05 -12.59
C TRP A 120 3.98 14.33 -11.13
N ALA A 121 4.60 15.39 -10.61
CA ALA A 121 4.61 15.83 -9.22
C ALA A 121 3.48 15.22 -8.35
N ALA A 122 3.80 14.17 -7.60
CA ALA A 122 2.94 13.76 -6.50
C ALA A 122 3.06 14.79 -5.37
N THR A 123 1.93 15.30 -4.89
CA THR A 123 1.87 16.26 -3.78
C THR A 123 2.37 15.68 -2.45
N THR A 124 2.54 14.36 -2.35
CA THR A 124 2.95 13.71 -1.10
C THR A 124 3.92 12.55 -1.38
N THR A 125 5.14 12.69 -0.85
CA THR A 125 6.14 11.63 -0.82
C THR A 125 6.07 10.92 0.53
N ILE A 126 6.01 9.59 0.52
CA ILE A 126 6.07 8.80 1.76
C ILE A 126 7.51 8.39 2.01
N SER A 127 8.00 8.69 3.21
CA SER A 127 9.27 8.15 3.72
C SER A 127 9.03 6.91 4.60
N ASN A 128 10.06 6.08 4.77
CA ASN A 128 10.01 4.94 5.69
C ASN A 128 9.58 5.34 7.11
N ARG A 129 10.09 6.47 7.61
CA ARG A 129 9.73 6.99 8.94
C ARG A 129 8.26 7.40 9.03
N MET A 130 7.74 8.08 8.00
CA MET A 130 6.33 8.45 7.94
C MET A 130 5.44 7.21 7.89
N LEU A 131 5.79 6.22 7.05
CA LEU A 131 5.02 4.98 6.94
C LEU A 131 5.03 4.17 8.25
N TYR A 132 6.17 4.11 8.92
CA TYR A 132 6.32 3.53 10.26
C TYR A 132 5.38 4.19 11.28
N GLN A 133 5.34 5.53 11.33
CA GLN A 133 4.43 6.26 12.22
C GLN A 133 2.95 5.96 11.92
N ILE A 134 2.58 5.92 10.65
CA ILE A 134 1.21 5.61 10.20
C ILE A 134 0.80 4.17 10.56
N CYS A 135 1.74 3.23 10.45
CA CYS A 135 1.54 1.85 10.85
C CYS A 135 1.32 1.70 12.37
N ASN A 136 1.68 2.68 13.19
CA ASN A 136 1.34 2.76 14.62
C ASN A 136 1.63 1.46 15.40
N GLY A 137 2.87 1.00 15.39
CA GLY A 137 3.28 -0.21 16.14
C GLY A 137 2.86 -1.53 15.49
N LEU A 138 2.22 -1.49 14.31
CA LEU A 138 2.05 -2.68 13.50
C LEU A 138 3.44 -3.18 13.09
N PHE A 139 4.20 -2.42 12.28
CA PHE A 139 5.52 -2.84 11.81
C PHE A 139 6.65 -2.08 12.51
N THR A 140 7.79 -2.73 12.75
CA THR A 140 9.00 -2.00 13.19
C THR A 140 9.59 -1.19 12.04
N ILE A 141 10.45 -0.22 12.35
CA ILE A 141 11.10 0.58 11.32
C ILE A 141 12.03 -0.28 10.45
N GLU A 142 12.70 -1.27 11.04
CA GLU A 142 13.54 -2.25 10.32
C GLU A 142 12.70 -3.08 9.37
N GLU A 143 11.51 -3.53 9.79
CA GLU A 143 10.58 -4.25 8.93
C GLU A 143 10.15 -3.39 7.74
N ILE A 144 9.85 -2.10 7.95
CA ILE A 144 9.50 -1.18 6.86
C ILE A 144 10.67 -1.03 5.87
N PHE A 145 11.90 -0.88 6.35
CA PHE A 145 13.07 -0.83 5.48
C PHE A 145 13.32 -2.15 4.73
N GLN A 146 13.13 -3.29 5.39
CA GLN A 146 13.28 -4.59 4.72
C GLN A 146 12.19 -4.81 3.67
N LEU A 147 10.97 -4.42 3.99
CA LEU A 147 9.83 -4.50 3.10
C LEU A 147 10.06 -3.66 1.84
N GLU A 148 10.58 -2.44 1.96
CA GLU A 148 10.96 -1.62 0.80
C GLU A 148 11.98 -2.37 -0.08
N ARG A 149 13.08 -2.83 0.52
CA ARG A 149 14.15 -3.52 -0.21
C ARG A 149 13.68 -4.81 -0.85
N ALA A 150 12.88 -5.60 -0.14
CA ALA A 150 12.36 -6.88 -0.62
C ALA A 150 11.40 -6.66 -1.79
N PHE A 151 10.51 -5.67 -1.69
CA PHE A 151 9.57 -5.36 -2.77
C PHE A 151 10.28 -4.83 -4.01
N LEU A 152 11.29 -3.97 -3.84
CA LEU A 152 12.12 -3.47 -4.95
C LEU A 152 12.86 -4.60 -5.68
N LYS A 153 13.43 -5.55 -4.93
CA LYS A 153 14.03 -6.76 -5.50
C LYS A 153 13.01 -7.63 -6.22
N LEU A 154 11.80 -7.78 -5.66
CA LEU A 154 10.74 -8.59 -6.23
C LEU A 154 10.30 -8.07 -7.60
N ILE A 155 10.17 -6.75 -7.78
CA ILE A 155 9.89 -6.15 -9.09
C ILE A 155 11.14 -6.01 -9.99
N GLN A 156 12.26 -6.62 -9.60
CA GLN A 156 13.54 -6.56 -10.30
C GLN A 156 14.02 -5.14 -10.60
N TYR A 157 13.79 -4.20 -9.67
CA TYR A 157 14.12 -2.78 -9.83
C TYR A 157 13.45 -2.10 -11.04
N ASN A 158 12.44 -2.74 -11.65
CA ASN A 158 11.67 -2.16 -12.73
C ASN A 158 10.65 -1.17 -12.17
N CYS A 159 11.12 0.05 -11.87
CA CYS A 159 10.31 1.17 -11.39
C CYS A 159 9.90 2.13 -12.50
N TRP A 160 10.58 2.12 -13.65
CA TRP A 160 10.29 3.06 -14.72
C TRP A 160 8.86 2.87 -15.24
N LEU A 161 8.16 3.99 -15.41
CA LEU A 161 6.79 4.10 -15.93
C LEU A 161 6.64 5.43 -16.64
N ASP A 162 5.97 5.44 -17.79
CA ASP A 162 5.56 6.66 -18.48
C ASP A 162 4.03 6.87 -18.46
N GLU A 163 3.56 8.01 -18.98
CA GLU A 163 2.14 8.38 -18.85
C GLU A 163 1.27 7.43 -19.67
N LYS A 164 1.83 6.90 -20.77
CA LYS A 164 1.17 5.91 -21.62
C LYS A 164 1.01 4.59 -20.90
N ASP A 165 1.98 4.17 -20.10
CA ASP A 165 1.86 2.96 -19.25
C ASP A 165 0.68 3.10 -18.28
N LEU A 166 0.56 4.26 -17.64
CA LEU A 166 -0.51 4.55 -16.69
C LEU A 166 -1.88 4.61 -17.38
N GLU A 167 -1.99 5.31 -18.51
CA GLU A 167 -3.21 5.38 -19.32
C GLU A 167 -3.62 4.00 -19.83
N SER A 168 -2.66 3.19 -20.31
CA SER A 168 -2.90 1.83 -20.77
C SER A 168 -3.41 0.94 -19.65
N PHE A 169 -2.88 1.09 -18.44
CA PHE A 169 -3.38 0.39 -17.26
C PHE A 169 -4.82 0.80 -16.93
N VAL A 170 -5.12 2.10 -16.92
CA VAL A 170 -6.48 2.60 -16.65
C VAL A 170 -7.47 2.10 -17.70
N LEU A 171 -7.10 2.13 -18.98
CA LEU A 171 -7.95 1.66 -20.06
C LEU A 171 -8.24 0.15 -19.96
N ARG A 172 -7.22 -0.64 -19.60
CA ARG A 172 -7.34 -2.10 -19.40
C ARG A 172 -8.29 -2.44 -18.26
N HIS A 173 -8.29 -1.63 -17.19
CA HIS A 173 -9.10 -1.84 -15.98
C HIS A 173 -10.34 -0.94 -15.92
N ARG A 174 -10.75 -0.33 -17.04
CA ARG A 174 -11.86 0.63 -17.07
C ARG A 174 -13.17 0.08 -16.50
N GLN A 175 -13.43 -1.22 -16.71
CA GLN A 175 -14.63 -1.89 -16.22
C GLN A 175 -14.56 -2.07 -14.71
N ASP A 176 -13.40 -2.48 -14.20
CA ASP A 176 -13.15 -2.64 -12.77
C ASP A 176 -13.28 -1.31 -12.00
N PHE A 177 -12.96 -0.19 -12.66
CA PHE A 177 -13.11 1.17 -12.09
C PHE A 177 -14.49 1.80 -12.31
N SER A 178 -15.38 1.16 -13.05
CA SER A 178 -16.73 1.65 -13.34
C SER A 178 -17.82 1.13 -12.40
N ILE A 179 -17.44 0.28 -11.44
CA ILE A 179 -18.33 -0.36 -10.46
C ILE A 179 -18.64 0.61 -9.32
#